data_AF-A0A0C2MBW2-F1
#
_entry.id   AF-A0A0C2MBW2-F1
#
_cell.length_a   1.000
_cell.length_b   1.000
_cell.length_c   1.000
_cell.angle_alpha   90.00
_cell.angle_beta   90.00
_cell.angle_gamma   90.00
#
_symmetry.space_group_name_H-M   'P 1'
#
loop_
_entity.id
_entity.type
_entity.pdbx_description
1 polymer ?
#
loop_
_entity_poly.entity_id
_entity_poly.type
_entity_poly.pdbx_seq_one_letter_code
_entity_poly.pdbx_strand_id
1 'polypeptide(L)'
;MEGYMMKARYVNLLLVLTIIGSILKLTEEQAYQCGATVCMRFLTLVDSSFLLKAVSVTGCTAVDCRHYDNKRQTIVVSFIPFSKSETVRVSAFTTKPDFTYEDVEVEEQDFCEQEGMRCPVYPMVEYTLKLTMRVSDLTRHDDIWTTIKLLGDEDKILFCVKVLSAKLDSAPHVPFA
;
A
#
# COMPACT_ATOMS: atom_id res chain seq x y z
N MET A 1 45.67 13.64 -18.09
CA MET A 1 44.51 14.06 -17.26
C MET A 1 43.30 13.17 -17.55
N GLU A 2 43.45 11.84 -17.44
CA GLU A 2 42.36 10.88 -17.76
C GLU A 2 41.84 10.12 -16.52
N GLY A 3 42.53 10.23 -15.38
CA GLY A 3 42.14 9.53 -14.14
C GLY A 3 40.98 10.17 -13.34
N TYR A 4 40.59 11.40 -13.66
CA TYR A 4 39.51 12.11 -12.94
C TYR A 4 38.12 11.91 -13.57
N MET A 5 38.02 11.50 -14.84
CA MET A 5 36.74 11.28 -15.51
C MET A 5 36.05 9.97 -15.10
N MET A 6 36.79 8.95 -14.65
CA MET A 6 36.20 7.68 -14.20
C MET A 6 35.53 7.78 -12.82
N LYS A 7 35.98 8.69 -11.94
CA LYS A 7 35.38 8.87 -10.60
C LYS A 7 34.00 9.51 -10.63
N ALA A 8 33.77 10.47 -11.54
CA ALA A 8 32.48 11.18 -11.61
C ALA A 8 31.31 10.28 -12.05
N ARG A 9 31.56 9.31 -12.95
CA ARG A 9 30.52 8.36 -13.39
C ARG A 9 30.11 7.38 -12.29
N TYR A 10 31.07 6.92 -11.47
CA TYR A 10 30.80 5.99 -10.37
C TYR A 10 29.99 6.64 -9.25
N VAL A 11 30.30 7.91 -8.92
CA VAL A 11 29.58 8.66 -7.88
C VAL A 11 28.12 8.89 -8.28
N ASN A 12 27.86 9.24 -9.55
CA ASN A 12 26.48 9.42 -10.05
C ASN A 12 25.69 8.11 -10.07
N LEU A 13 26.32 6.97 -10.43
CA LEU A 13 25.66 5.66 -10.40
C LEU A 13 25.26 5.26 -8.97
N LEU A 14 26.17 5.45 -8.01
CA LEU A 14 25.92 5.20 -6.59
C LEU A 14 24.78 6.07 -6.05
N LEU A 15 24.75 7.36 -6.43
CA LEU A 15 23.69 8.28 -6.03
C LEU A 15 22.32 7.85 -6.56
N VAL A 16 22.24 7.48 -7.83
CA VAL A 16 21.00 6.96 -8.45
C VAL A 16 20.56 5.66 -7.76
N LEU A 17 21.49 4.74 -7.47
CA LEU A 17 21.18 3.49 -6.76
C LEU A 17 20.71 3.74 -5.32
N THR A 18 21.29 4.71 -4.60
CA THR A 18 20.81 5.08 -3.26
C THR A 18 19.45 5.76 -3.30
N ILE A 19 19.15 6.56 -4.32
CA ILE A 19 17.84 7.18 -4.50
C ILE A 19 16.80 6.09 -4.80
N ILE A 20 17.07 5.17 -5.72
CA ILE A 20 16.19 4.02 -6.02
C ILE A 20 15.99 3.16 -4.78
N GLY A 21 17.06 2.84 -4.05
CA GLY A 21 16.99 2.08 -2.81
C GLY A 21 16.19 2.78 -1.72
N SER A 22 16.23 4.12 -1.64
CA SER A 22 15.47 4.91 -0.67
C SER A 22 13.99 5.02 -1.04
N ILE A 23 13.68 5.12 -2.34
CA ILE A 23 12.29 5.12 -2.84
C ILE A 23 11.65 3.74 -2.66
N LEU A 24 12.41 2.65 -2.77
CA LEU A 24 11.92 1.29 -2.52
C LEU A 24 11.75 0.97 -1.02
N LYS A 25 12.28 1.82 -0.13
CA LYS A 25 12.24 1.67 1.34
C LYS A 25 11.13 2.50 2.01
N LEU A 26 10.02 2.73 1.31
CA LEU A 26 8.93 3.59 1.82
C LEU A 26 8.20 3.04 3.04
N THR A 27 8.47 1.81 3.48
CA THR A 27 7.89 1.23 4.70
C THR A 27 8.85 0.25 5.35
N GLU A 28 9.17 0.44 6.64
CA GLU A 28 9.80 -0.60 7.46
C GLU A 28 8.76 -1.63 7.94
N GLU A 29 7.72 -1.87 7.14
CA GLU A 29 6.55 -2.67 7.48
C GLU A 29 6.06 -3.43 6.25
N GLN A 30 5.32 -4.52 6.46
CA GLN A 30 4.82 -5.44 5.42
C GLN A 30 3.72 -4.88 4.50
N ALA A 31 3.74 -3.57 4.30
CA ALA A 31 2.85 -2.84 3.43
C ALA A 31 3.61 -2.41 2.18
N TYR A 32 3.09 -2.81 1.03
CA TYR A 32 3.70 -2.58 -0.27
C TYR A 32 2.76 -1.70 -1.09
N GLN A 33 3.34 -0.76 -1.85
CA GLN A 33 2.58 -0.07 -2.87
C GLN A 33 2.09 -1.10 -3.89
N CYS A 34 0.82 -1.04 -4.27
CA CYS A 34 0.31 -1.92 -5.32
C CYS A 34 1.10 -1.68 -6.61
N GLY A 35 1.73 -2.72 -7.16
CA GLY A 35 2.35 -2.66 -8.47
C GLY A 35 1.33 -2.31 -9.55
N ALA A 36 1.82 -1.65 -10.61
CA ALA A 36 1.09 -1.26 -11.82
C ALA A 36 0.09 -2.35 -12.28
N THR A 37 0.50 -3.62 -12.29
CA THR A 37 -0.26 -4.75 -12.82
C THR A 37 -1.47 -5.17 -11.96
N VAL A 38 -1.50 -4.84 -10.66
CA VAL A 38 -2.62 -5.25 -9.76
C VAL A 38 -3.58 -4.10 -9.46
N CYS A 39 -3.13 -2.86 -9.64
CA CYS A 39 -4.05 -1.71 -9.71
C CYS A 39 -4.77 -1.61 -11.05
N MET A 40 -4.08 -1.94 -12.15
CA MET A 40 -4.59 -1.78 -13.51
C MET A 40 -5.14 -3.11 -14.04
N ARG A 41 -6.36 -3.47 -13.59
CA ARG A 41 -7.17 -4.42 -14.37
C ARG A 41 -7.91 -3.72 -15.53
N PHE A 42 -7.89 -2.38 -15.55
CA PHE A 42 -8.29 -1.54 -16.67
C PHE A 42 -7.36 -0.32 -16.71
N LEU A 43 -6.99 0.12 -17.91
CA LEU A 43 -6.06 1.20 -18.25
C LEU A 43 -4.58 0.84 -18.32
N THR A 44 -4.06 1.14 -19.50
CA THR A 44 -2.68 1.06 -19.97
C THR A 44 -1.74 1.94 -19.16
N LEU A 45 -0.58 1.35 -18.80
CA LEU A 45 0.75 1.97 -18.61
C LEU A 45 0.77 3.51 -18.74
N VAL A 46 0.95 4.23 -17.63
CA VAL A 46 2.10 5.14 -17.39
C VAL A 46 1.93 6.03 -16.14
N ASP A 47 0.72 6.35 -15.66
CA ASP A 47 0.58 7.28 -14.52
C ASP A 47 -0.18 6.67 -13.34
N SER A 48 0.54 6.41 -12.24
CA SER A 48 -0.10 6.23 -10.93
C SER A 48 -0.93 7.48 -10.63
N SER A 49 -2.23 7.36 -10.37
CA SER A 49 -3.13 8.47 -10.05
C SER A 49 -2.88 9.10 -8.67
N PHE A 50 -1.81 8.69 -7.99
CA PHE A 50 -1.44 9.11 -6.65
C PHE A 50 0.05 8.87 -6.35
N LEU A 51 0.54 9.53 -5.29
CA LEU A 51 1.82 9.27 -4.65
C LEU A 51 1.60 8.75 -3.23
N LEU A 52 2.09 7.54 -2.95
CA LEU A 52 2.06 6.98 -1.59
C LEU A 52 3.25 7.54 -0.78
N LYS A 53 2.97 8.09 0.40
CA LYS A 53 3.98 8.75 1.26
C LYS A 53 4.43 7.85 2.39
N ALA A 54 3.48 7.20 3.06
CA ALA A 54 3.75 6.26 4.14
C ALA A 54 2.58 5.29 4.30
N VAL A 55 2.87 4.09 4.77
CA VAL A 55 1.86 3.15 5.26
C VAL A 55 2.37 2.55 6.55
N SER A 56 1.51 2.50 7.56
CA SER A 56 1.77 1.76 8.79
C SER A 56 0.60 0.87 9.16
N VAL A 57 0.88 -0.30 9.73
CA VAL A 57 -0.09 -1.26 10.20
C VAL A 57 0.18 -1.61 11.65
N THR A 58 -0.85 -1.46 12.50
CA THR A 58 -0.71 -1.75 13.93
C THR A 58 -0.32 -3.20 14.18
N GLY A 59 0.75 -3.40 14.94
CA GLY A 59 1.24 -4.74 15.29
C GLY A 59 2.17 -5.34 14.24
N CYS A 60 2.67 -4.53 13.29
CA CYS A 60 3.69 -4.93 12.33
C CYS A 60 4.96 -4.12 12.37
N THR A 61 5.99 -4.82 11.95
CA THR A 61 7.34 -4.35 11.68
C THR A 61 7.81 -5.04 10.41
N ALA A 62 9.02 -4.75 9.96
CA ALA A 62 9.61 -5.38 8.78
C ALA A 62 9.79 -6.90 8.95
N VAL A 63 9.88 -7.37 10.19
CA VAL A 63 10.31 -8.75 10.52
C VAL A 63 9.24 -9.57 11.25
N ASP A 64 8.32 -8.90 11.95
CA ASP A 64 7.23 -9.52 12.69
C ASP A 64 5.95 -8.75 12.41
N CYS A 65 4.90 -9.48 12.03
CA CYS A 65 3.60 -8.93 11.74
C CYS A 65 2.55 -9.83 12.38
N ARG A 66 1.94 -9.37 13.47
CA ARG A 66 1.01 -10.19 14.28
C ARG A 66 -0.38 -10.19 13.67
N HIS A 67 -0.44 -10.53 12.39
CA HIS A 67 -1.60 -10.47 11.53
C HIS A 67 -2.31 -11.79 11.41
N TYR A 68 -3.11 -12.12 12.41
CA TYR A 68 -3.82 -13.39 12.35
C TYR A 68 -5.12 -13.40 13.12
N ASP A 69 -5.96 -14.35 12.71
CA ASP A 69 -7.05 -14.90 13.52
C ASP A 69 -8.16 -13.90 13.87
N ASN A 70 -8.77 -13.27 12.86
CA ASN A 70 -9.90 -12.34 13.03
C ASN A 70 -9.61 -11.13 13.93
N LYS A 71 -8.34 -10.88 14.26
CA LYS A 71 -7.95 -9.70 15.03
C LYS A 71 -8.19 -8.44 14.22
N ARG A 72 -8.65 -7.41 14.93
CA ARG A 72 -8.78 -6.06 14.38
C ARG A 72 -7.41 -5.45 14.15
N GLN A 73 -7.28 -4.76 13.03
CA GLN A 73 -6.09 -4.02 12.68
C GLN A 73 -6.42 -2.67 12.16
N THR A 74 -5.55 -1.74 12.51
CA THR A 74 -5.57 -0.38 12.01
C THR A 74 -4.44 -0.20 11.01
N ILE A 75 -4.80 0.25 9.82
CA ILE A 75 -3.88 0.63 8.75
C ILE A 75 -3.99 2.13 8.59
N VAL A 76 -2.86 2.82 8.68
CA VAL A 76 -2.75 4.27 8.44
C VAL A 76 -2.01 4.47 7.14
N VAL A 77 -2.62 5.21 6.21
CA VAL A 77 -2.08 5.46 4.88
C VAL A 77 -1.96 6.96 4.67
N SER A 78 -0.75 7.45 4.40
CA SER A 78 -0.52 8.82 3.93
C SER A 78 -0.25 8.84 2.43
N PHE A 79 -0.98 9.67 1.69
CA PHE A 79 -0.93 9.71 0.23
C PHE A 79 -1.26 11.11 -0.32
N ILE A 80 -0.88 11.34 -1.57
CA ILE A 80 -1.20 12.55 -2.34
C ILE A 80 -1.90 12.11 -3.63
N PRO A 81 -3.21 12.32 -3.79
CA PRO A 81 -3.92 11.98 -5.02
C PRO A 81 -3.63 13.03 -6.10
N PHE A 82 -3.69 12.63 -7.38
CA PHE A 82 -3.52 13.52 -8.52
C PHE A 82 -4.85 13.90 -9.19
N SER A 83 -5.94 13.27 -8.75
CA SER A 83 -7.31 13.56 -9.19
C SER A 83 -8.15 14.14 -8.06
N LYS A 84 -9.04 15.07 -8.39
CA LYS A 84 -10.09 15.54 -7.50
C LYS A 84 -11.18 14.46 -7.33
N SER A 85 -11.80 14.40 -6.16
CA SER A 85 -12.98 13.57 -5.89
C SER A 85 -13.94 14.23 -4.90
N GLU A 86 -15.23 14.27 -5.19
CA GLU A 86 -16.27 14.77 -4.27
C GLU A 86 -16.58 13.76 -3.18
N THR A 87 -16.59 12.47 -3.54
CA THR A 87 -16.87 11.35 -2.62
C THR A 87 -15.69 10.40 -2.54
N VAL A 88 -15.64 9.59 -1.49
CA VAL A 88 -14.66 8.51 -1.39
C VAL A 88 -15.32 7.25 -0.82
N ARG A 89 -14.85 6.09 -1.26
CA ARG A 89 -15.23 4.78 -0.72
C ARG A 89 -14.01 3.88 -0.64
N VAL A 90 -13.98 2.98 0.33
CA VAL A 90 -12.92 1.98 0.44
C VAL A 90 -13.39 0.67 -0.16
N SER A 91 -12.50 0.01 -0.90
CA SER A 91 -12.65 -1.35 -1.37
C SER A 91 -11.46 -2.16 -0.89
N ALA A 92 -11.71 -3.23 -0.15
CA ALA A 92 -10.69 -4.13 0.33
C ALA A 92 -11.04 -5.56 -0.04
N PHE A 93 -10.05 -6.31 -0.49
CA PHE A 93 -10.20 -7.72 -0.81
C PHE A 93 -8.92 -8.47 -0.50
N THR A 94 -9.08 -9.73 -0.14
CA THR A 94 -8.02 -10.67 0.15
C THR A 94 -7.80 -11.59 -1.04
N THR A 95 -6.54 -11.88 -1.37
CA THR A 95 -6.13 -12.87 -2.36
C THR A 95 -5.58 -14.09 -1.64
N LYS A 96 -6.22 -15.24 -1.86
CA LYS A 96 -5.78 -16.55 -1.35
C LYS A 96 -4.63 -17.10 -2.19
N PRO A 97 -3.89 -18.11 -1.68
CA PRO A 97 -2.80 -18.75 -2.43
C PRO A 97 -3.23 -19.36 -3.78
N ASP A 98 -4.50 -19.75 -3.91
CA ASP A 98 -5.10 -20.25 -5.15
C ASP A 98 -5.58 -19.16 -6.12
N PHE A 99 -5.22 -17.89 -5.85
CA PHE A 99 -5.62 -16.70 -6.59
C PHE A 99 -7.12 -16.39 -6.58
N THR A 100 -7.89 -16.98 -5.67
CA THR A 100 -9.27 -16.57 -5.42
C THR A 100 -9.33 -15.30 -4.58
N TYR A 101 -10.42 -14.55 -4.72
CA TYR A 101 -10.62 -13.26 -4.05
C TYR A 101 -11.78 -13.35 -3.06
N GLU A 102 -11.62 -12.71 -1.91
CA GLU A 102 -12.66 -12.58 -0.89
C GLU A 102 -12.74 -11.14 -0.42
N ASP A 103 -13.92 -10.53 -0.46
CA ASP A 103 -14.09 -9.16 0.00
C ASP A 103 -13.84 -9.07 1.51
N VAL A 104 -13.13 -8.03 1.91
CA VAL A 104 -12.85 -7.74 3.31
C VAL A 104 -13.76 -6.63 3.77
N GLU A 105 -14.56 -6.91 4.79
CA GLU A 105 -15.36 -5.90 5.45
C GLU A 105 -14.45 -4.90 6.17
N VAL A 106 -14.48 -3.65 5.71
CA VAL A 106 -13.85 -2.53 6.39
C VAL A 106 -14.91 -1.94 7.32
N GLU A 107 -14.55 -1.72 8.58
CA GLU A 107 -15.51 -1.18 9.55
C GLU A 107 -16.00 0.18 9.04
N GLU A 108 -17.31 0.28 8.79
CA GLU A 108 -17.94 1.41 8.11
C GLU A 108 -17.67 2.70 8.88
N GLN A 109 -16.99 3.62 8.20
CA GLN A 109 -16.68 4.96 8.70
C GLN A 109 -16.93 5.93 7.56
N ASP A 110 -17.51 7.09 7.88
CA ASP A 110 -17.47 8.21 6.94
C ASP A 110 -16.01 8.67 6.82
N PHE A 111 -15.34 8.18 5.79
CA PHE A 111 -13.93 8.47 5.54
C PHE A 111 -13.69 9.96 5.26
N CYS A 112 -14.71 10.73 4.89
CA CYS A 112 -14.62 12.18 4.70
C CYS A 112 -14.57 12.95 6.03
N GLU A 113 -15.03 12.36 7.14
CA GLU A 113 -15.09 12.98 8.46
C GLU A 113 -13.95 12.53 9.39
N GLN A 114 -13.08 11.63 8.94
CA GLN A 114 -11.92 11.20 9.71
C GLN A 114 -10.86 12.30 9.84
N GLU A 115 -10.15 12.31 10.97
CA GLU A 115 -8.95 13.14 11.13
C GLU A 115 -7.90 12.80 10.05
N GLY A 116 -7.44 13.81 9.32
CA GLY A 116 -6.49 13.66 8.20
C GLY A 116 -7.14 13.50 6.83
N MET A 117 -8.48 13.39 6.78
CA MET A 117 -9.27 13.40 5.55
C MET A 117 -10.25 14.57 5.53
N ARG A 118 -10.59 15.02 4.32
CA ARG A 118 -11.68 15.97 4.11
C ARG A 118 -12.15 15.86 2.67
N CYS A 119 -13.47 15.85 2.49
CA CYS A 119 -14.09 15.92 1.18
C CYS A 119 -14.55 17.36 0.85
N PRO A 120 -14.45 17.80 -0.42
CA PRO A 120 -13.86 17.07 -1.54
C PRO A 120 -12.35 16.88 -1.39
N VAL A 121 -11.86 15.74 -1.88
CA VAL A 121 -10.44 15.43 -2.01
C VAL A 121 -9.88 16.25 -3.17
N TYR A 122 -8.85 17.05 -2.91
CA TYR A 122 -8.18 17.90 -3.89
C TYR A 122 -6.87 17.25 -4.36
N PRO A 123 -6.51 17.44 -5.65
CA PRO A 123 -5.26 16.93 -6.17
C PRO A 123 -4.07 17.64 -5.52
N MET A 124 -2.94 16.94 -5.41
CA MET A 124 -1.66 17.46 -4.91
C MET A 124 -1.67 17.89 -3.42
N VAL A 125 -2.70 17.50 -2.66
CA VAL A 125 -2.78 17.70 -1.21
C VAL A 125 -2.46 16.38 -0.50
N GLU A 126 -1.73 16.45 0.61
CA GLU A 126 -1.44 15.27 1.43
C GLU A 126 -2.62 14.95 2.35
N TYR A 127 -3.02 13.68 2.33
CA TYR A 127 -4.09 13.13 3.14
C TYR A 127 -3.58 11.95 3.96
N THR A 128 -4.19 11.74 5.12
CA THR A 128 -3.94 10.59 5.97
C THR A 128 -5.26 9.89 6.28
N LEU A 129 -5.37 8.62 5.89
CA LEU A 129 -6.55 7.80 6.13
C LEU A 129 -6.26 6.73 7.17
N LYS A 130 -7.19 6.52 8.10
CA LYS A 130 -7.10 5.46 9.11
C LYS A 130 -8.20 4.43 8.89
N LEU A 131 -7.80 3.22 8.49
CA LEU A 131 -8.70 2.11 8.20
C LEU A 131 -8.66 1.10 9.34
N THR A 132 -9.81 0.57 9.75
CA THR A 132 -9.85 -0.58 10.65
C THR A 132 -10.57 -1.74 9.98
N MET A 133 -9.94 -2.91 9.97
CA MET A 133 -10.48 -4.12 9.36
C MET A 133 -10.13 -5.36 10.18
N ARG A 134 -10.87 -6.46 9.96
CA ARG A 134 -10.55 -7.76 10.52
C ARG A 134 -9.67 -8.54 9.56
N VAL A 135 -8.59 -9.11 10.07
CA VAL A 135 -7.75 -10.02 9.28
C VAL A 135 -8.46 -11.35 9.07
N SER A 136 -8.35 -11.87 7.84
CA SER A 136 -8.89 -13.18 7.50
C SER A 136 -8.34 -14.28 8.43
N ASP A 137 -9.20 -15.18 8.88
CA ASP A 137 -8.84 -16.37 9.65
C ASP A 137 -7.97 -17.37 8.86
N LEU A 138 -7.91 -17.25 7.53
CA LEU A 138 -7.04 -18.03 6.66
C LEU A 138 -5.54 -17.88 6.98
N THR A 139 -5.17 -16.76 7.61
CA THR A 139 -3.82 -16.52 8.15
C THR A 139 -3.37 -17.56 9.20
N ARG A 140 -4.27 -18.41 9.69
CA ARG A 140 -3.89 -19.58 10.52
C ARG A 140 -3.09 -20.61 9.73
N HIS A 141 -3.28 -20.68 8.41
CA HIS A 141 -2.75 -21.75 7.58
C HIS A 141 -1.88 -21.26 6.43
N ASP A 142 -2.14 -20.06 5.92
CA ASP A 142 -1.55 -19.53 4.71
C ASP A 142 -1.09 -18.08 4.87
N ASP A 143 -0.16 -17.67 4.00
CA ASP A 143 0.17 -16.26 3.80
C ASP A 143 -0.92 -15.61 2.96
N ILE A 144 -1.40 -14.45 3.40
CA ILE A 144 -2.58 -13.82 2.84
C ILE A 144 -2.27 -12.39 2.42
N TRP A 145 -2.55 -12.06 1.16
CA TRP A 145 -2.43 -10.70 0.65
C TRP A 145 -3.76 -9.97 0.75
N THR A 146 -3.80 -8.85 1.44
CA THR A 146 -4.97 -7.95 1.45
C THR A 146 -4.66 -6.73 0.60
N THR A 147 -5.46 -6.50 -0.44
CA THR A 147 -5.38 -5.31 -1.28
C THR A 147 -6.45 -4.32 -0.84
N ILE A 148 -6.06 -3.07 -0.65
CA ILE A 148 -6.92 -1.99 -0.17
C ILE A 148 -6.82 -0.83 -1.14
N LYS A 149 -7.98 -0.35 -1.58
CA LYS A 149 -8.12 0.78 -2.51
C LYS A 149 -9.02 1.84 -1.89
N LEU A 150 -8.58 3.09 -1.96
CA LEU A 150 -9.49 4.22 -1.84
C LEU A 150 -9.93 4.62 -3.22
N LEU A 151 -11.24 4.62 -3.44
CA LEU A 151 -11.87 4.92 -4.71
C LEU A 151 -12.62 6.25 -4.57
N GLY A 152 -12.43 7.13 -5.53
CA GLY A 152 -13.16 8.37 -5.67
C GLY A 152 -14.34 8.23 -6.64
N ASP A 153 -14.78 9.36 -7.17
CA ASP A 153 -15.83 9.44 -8.17
C ASP A 153 -15.45 8.63 -9.43
N GLU A 154 -16.42 7.92 -10.01
CA GLU A 154 -16.22 7.04 -11.18
C GLU A 154 -15.17 5.94 -10.93
N ASP A 155 -15.02 5.48 -9.67
CA ASP A 155 -14.08 4.44 -9.26
C ASP A 155 -12.61 4.78 -9.54
N LYS A 156 -12.27 6.07 -9.61
CA LYS A 156 -10.88 6.54 -9.72
C LYS A 156 -10.10 6.13 -8.48
N ILE A 157 -8.97 5.46 -8.67
CA ILE A 157 -8.12 5.03 -7.56
C ILE A 157 -7.39 6.25 -6.99
N LEU A 158 -7.66 6.61 -5.74
CA LEU A 158 -6.99 7.69 -5.01
C LEU A 158 -5.78 7.17 -4.22
N PHE A 159 -5.78 5.91 -3.81
CA PHE A 159 -4.57 5.14 -3.50
C PHE A 159 -4.83 3.63 -3.57
N CYS A 160 -3.76 2.85 -3.62
CA CYS A 160 -3.80 1.40 -3.43
C CYS A 160 -2.59 0.90 -2.64
N VAL A 161 -2.85 0.07 -1.63
CA VAL A 161 -1.84 -0.62 -0.83
C VAL A 161 -2.12 -2.11 -0.77
N LYS A 162 -1.05 -2.92 -0.69
CA LYS A 162 -1.10 -4.35 -0.41
C LYS A 162 -0.43 -4.62 0.92
N VAL A 163 -1.11 -5.37 1.78
CA VAL A 163 -0.59 -5.79 3.07
C VAL A 163 -0.44 -7.30 3.06
N LEU A 164 0.76 -7.79 3.34
CA LEU A 164 1.02 -9.21 3.53
C LEU A 164 0.76 -9.54 5.00
N SER A 165 -0.16 -10.48 5.23
CA SER A 165 -0.38 -11.09 6.53
C SER A 165 0.26 -12.47 6.50
N ALA A 166 1.34 -12.64 7.27
CA ALA A 166 2.02 -13.93 7.38
C ALA A 166 1.15 -14.98 8.05
N LYS A 167 1.36 -16.24 7.68
CA LYS A 167 0.85 -17.38 8.41
C LYS A 167 1.30 -17.32 9.88
N LEU A 168 0.42 -17.70 10.80
CA LEU A 168 0.71 -17.81 12.23
C LEU A 168 2.01 -18.58 12.51
N ASP A 169 2.83 -18.05 13.41
CA ASP A 169 4.13 -18.59 13.85
C ASP A 169 5.17 -18.75 12.74
N SER A 170 4.97 -18.08 11.60
CA SER A 170 5.96 -18.02 10.52
C SER A 170 6.45 -16.60 10.29
N ALA A 171 7.72 -16.48 9.91
CA ALA A 171 8.21 -15.22 9.37
C ALA A 171 7.54 -14.99 8.01
N PRO A 172 7.16 -13.75 7.69
CA PRO A 172 6.55 -13.47 6.41
C PRO A 172 7.44 -13.87 5.25
N HIS A 173 6.90 -14.71 4.37
CA HIS A 173 7.51 -14.98 3.09
C HIS A 173 6.84 -14.08 2.05
N VAL A 174 7.60 -13.26 1.34
CA VAL A 174 7.09 -12.56 0.15
C VAL A 174 7.13 -13.58 -0.99
N PRO A 175 6.02 -14.25 -1.37
CA PRO A 175 6.03 -15.07 -2.57
C PRO A 175 6.37 -14.15 -3.74
N PHE A 176 7.29 -14.60 -4.61
CA PHE A 176 7.77 -13.82 -5.75
C PHE A 176 6.59 -13.14 -6.48
N ALA A 177 6.66 -11.80 -6.54
CA ALA A 177 5.69 -10.91 -7.16
C ALA A 177 5.56 -11.11 -8.67
#